data_AF-A0ABD6RZ24-F1
#
_entry.id   AF-A0ABD6RZ24-F1
#
_cell.length_a   1.000
_cell.length_b   1.000
_cell.length_c   1.000
_cell.angle_alpha   90.00
_cell.angle_beta   90.00
_cell.angle_gamma   90.00
#
_symmetry.space_group_name_H-M   'P 1'
#
loop_
_entity.id
_entity.type
_entity.pdbx_description
1 polymer ?
#
loop_
_entity_poly.entity_id
_entity_poly.type
_entity_poly.pdbx_seq_one_letter_code
_entity_poly.pdbx_strand_id
1 'polypeptide(L)'
;MRKGIVLKLFLLTTVLCMLILATIFIGQTIFFKQYYADRKVNDIKANINSFERDYLNRVGNVEAMQKLEQDFSKKNNIWITTLDRYGNLKNANDFYVEVKLNDFSQNKLGKVTVTIPLYNLLKIDEIENEKLRSTPGTKVYLSGIEKDDIFIPASVSMADGNLNWTNKPLDKKMSETALEIKKGNIKDKGDLYTNFAGSIVKFQSPASIALGNPIYINDLFMERV
;
A
#
# COMPACT_ATOMS: atom_id res chain seq x y z
N MET A 1 -42.22 27.24 56.12
CA MET A 1 -42.06 27.96 54.83
C MET A 1 -40.61 28.13 54.35
N ARG A 2 -39.59 28.33 55.20
CA ARG A 2 -38.20 28.59 54.76
C ARG A 2 -37.48 27.41 54.05
N LYS A 3 -37.70 26.15 54.46
CA LYS A 3 -37.03 24.97 53.87
C LYS A 3 -37.27 24.79 52.36
N GLY A 4 -38.47 25.08 51.87
CA GLY A 4 -38.80 24.92 50.44
C GLY A 4 -38.16 25.98 49.54
N ILE A 5 -37.99 27.21 50.05
CA ILE A 5 -37.34 28.30 49.31
C ILE A 5 -35.83 28.04 49.20
N VAL A 6 -35.21 27.61 50.32
CA VAL A 6 -33.78 27.26 50.34
C VAL A 6 -33.48 26.07 49.42
N LEU A 7 -34.35 25.04 49.43
CA LEU A 7 -34.20 23.88 48.54
C LEU A 7 -34.33 24.26 47.05
N LYS A 8 -35.31 25.10 46.70
CA LYS A 8 -35.48 25.59 45.32
C LYS A 8 -34.26 26.39 44.85
N LEU A 9 -33.69 27.24 45.72
CA LEU A 9 -32.50 28.00 45.42
C LEU A 9 -31.26 27.10 45.28
N PHE A 10 -31.13 26.08 46.13
CA PHE A 10 -30.07 25.08 46.05
C PHE A 10 -30.14 24.24 44.77
N LEU A 11 -31.33 23.79 44.37
CA LEU A 11 -31.53 23.06 43.12
C LEU A 11 -31.21 23.96 41.91
N LEU A 12 -31.68 25.21 41.92
CA LEU A 12 -31.40 26.16 40.84
C LEU A 12 -29.89 26.39 40.66
N THR A 13 -29.17 26.61 41.76
CA THR A 13 -27.71 26.80 41.73
C THR A 13 -26.96 25.54 41.32
N THR A 14 -27.41 24.36 41.75
CA THR A 14 -26.83 23.07 41.33
C THR A 14 -27.01 22.84 39.83
N VAL A 15 -28.20 23.09 39.30
CA VAL A 15 -28.49 22.96 37.85
C VAL A 15 -27.68 23.96 37.05
N LEU A 16 -27.58 25.22 37.50
CA LEU A 16 -26.76 26.23 36.85
C LEU A 16 -25.27 25.83 36.83
N CYS A 17 -24.75 25.33 37.95
CA CYS A 17 -23.36 24.87 38.05
C CYS A 17 -23.10 23.66 37.14
N MET A 18 -24.01 22.69 37.10
CA MET A 18 -23.98 21.56 36.17
C MET A 18 -23.99 22.01 34.70
N LEU A 19 -24.80 23.01 34.36
CA LEU A 19 -24.89 23.55 33.00
C LEU A 19 -23.58 24.25 32.58
N ILE A 20 -23.00 25.04 33.48
CA ILE A 20 -21.68 25.67 33.25
C ILE A 20 -20.61 24.59 33.04
N LEU A 21 -20.55 23.57 33.90
CA LEU A 21 -19.59 22.46 33.77
C LEU A 21 -19.79 21.71 32.45
N ALA A 22 -21.03 21.36 32.09
CA ALA A 22 -21.34 20.68 30.84
C ALA A 22 -20.87 21.48 29.62
N THR A 23 -21.08 22.80 29.64
CA THR A 23 -20.67 23.69 28.55
C THR A 23 -19.14 23.76 28.43
N ILE A 24 -18.42 23.83 29.56
CA ILE A 24 -16.95 23.79 29.57
C ILE A 24 -16.45 22.45 29.02
N PHE A 25 -17.01 21.33 29.46
CA PHE A 25 -16.61 20.00 28.98
C PHE A 25 -16.87 19.82 27.48
N ILE A 26 -18.03 20.26 26.98
CA ILE A 26 -18.36 20.22 25.55
C ILE A 26 -17.41 21.14 24.76
N GLY A 27 -17.21 22.36 25.24
CA GLY A 27 -16.30 23.33 24.64
C GLY A 27 -14.87 22.79 24.55
N GLN A 28 -14.34 22.24 25.64
CA GLN A 28 -13.04 21.57 25.66
C GLN A 28 -13.00 20.42 24.67
N THR A 29 -14.00 19.53 24.67
CA THR A 29 -14.00 18.34 23.81
C THR A 29 -14.01 18.71 22.33
N ILE A 30 -14.89 19.63 21.91
CA ILE A 30 -15.03 20.04 20.52
C ILE A 30 -13.83 20.87 20.09
N PHE A 31 -13.43 21.87 20.88
CA PHE A 31 -12.31 22.75 20.55
C PHE A 31 -11.00 21.98 20.49
N PHE A 32 -10.71 21.11 21.47
CA PHE A 32 -9.51 20.28 21.42
C PHE A 32 -9.55 19.32 20.23
N LYS A 33 -10.65 18.63 19.98
CA LYS A 33 -10.72 17.69 18.85
C LYS A 33 -10.45 18.40 17.52
N GLN A 34 -11.09 19.54 17.27
CA GLN A 34 -10.92 20.30 16.03
C GLN A 34 -9.51 20.90 15.94
N TYR A 35 -9.05 21.59 16.98
CA TYR A 35 -7.75 22.25 17.00
C TYR A 35 -6.59 21.27 16.88
N TYR A 36 -6.62 20.14 17.62
CA TYR A 36 -5.58 19.13 17.51
C TYR A 36 -5.60 18.43 16.14
N ALA A 37 -6.79 18.18 15.57
CA ALA A 37 -6.89 17.63 14.22
C ALA A 37 -6.28 18.60 13.19
N ASP A 38 -6.69 19.86 13.21
CA ASP A 38 -6.22 20.87 12.26
C ASP A 38 -4.71 21.11 12.39
N ARG A 39 -4.21 21.22 13.63
CA ARG A 39 -2.77 21.36 13.89
C ARG A 39 -2.00 20.14 13.42
N LYS A 40 -2.46 18.92 13.74
CA LYS A 40 -1.80 17.69 13.31
C LYS A 40 -1.79 17.57 11.79
N VAL A 41 -2.89 17.92 11.11
CA VAL A 41 -2.97 17.93 9.65
C VAL A 41 -1.99 18.94 9.05
N ASN A 42 -1.92 20.16 9.60
CA ASN A 42 -1.00 21.19 9.11
C ASN A 42 0.47 20.80 9.32
N ASP A 43 0.80 20.25 10.49
CA ASP A 43 2.16 19.76 10.78
C ASP A 43 2.56 18.64 9.82
N ILE A 44 1.67 17.67 9.59
CA ILE A 44 1.92 16.57 8.64
C ILE A 44 2.12 17.11 7.21
N LYS A 45 1.27 18.04 6.76
CA LYS A 45 1.42 18.66 5.43
C LYS A 45 2.77 19.34 5.27
N ALA A 46 3.20 20.12 6.27
CA ALA A 46 4.51 20.77 6.23
C ALA A 46 5.65 19.74 6.18
N ASN A 47 5.53 18.65 6.95
CA ASN A 47 6.53 17.58 6.95
C ASN A 47 6.57 16.82 5.61
N ILE A 48 5.42 16.55 4.98
CA ILE A 48 5.34 15.92 3.66
C ILE A 48 5.99 16.82 2.60
N ASN A 49 5.73 18.13 2.62
CA ASN A 49 6.35 19.07 1.68
C ASN A 49 7.88 19.12 1.85
N SER A 50 8.37 19.02 3.09
CA SER A 50 9.82 18.92 3.34
C SER A 50 10.38 17.60 2.81
N PHE A 51 9.68 16.50 3.04
CA PHE A 51 10.07 15.18 2.53
C PHE A 51 10.16 15.19 1.00
N GLU A 52 9.17 15.74 0.31
CA GLU A 52 9.16 15.83 -1.16
C GLU A 52 10.40 16.57 -1.69
N ARG A 53 10.69 17.75 -1.14
CA ARG A 53 11.88 18.53 -1.54
C ARG A 53 13.17 17.76 -1.30
N ASP A 54 13.32 17.13 -0.14
CA ASP A 54 14.51 16.35 0.19
C ASP A 54 14.64 15.09 -0.68
N TYR A 55 13.51 14.48 -1.04
CA TYR A 55 13.43 13.32 -1.93
C TYR A 55 13.89 13.70 -3.35
N LEU A 56 13.38 14.80 -3.89
CA LEU A 56 13.74 15.30 -5.23
C LEU A 56 15.25 15.61 -5.34
N ASN A 57 15.87 16.07 -4.26
CA ASN A 57 17.32 16.33 -4.20
C ASN A 57 18.19 15.06 -4.12
N ARG A 58 17.58 13.90 -3.85
CA ARG A 58 18.27 12.61 -3.68
C ARG A 58 17.93 11.61 -4.79
N VAL A 59 17.27 12.08 -5.86
CA VAL A 59 16.90 11.26 -7.02
C VAL A 59 18.10 10.50 -7.57
N GLY A 60 17.98 9.17 -7.66
CA GLY A 60 19.04 8.27 -8.14
C GLY A 60 19.89 7.60 -7.06
N ASN A 61 19.77 8.00 -5.79
CA ASN A 61 20.44 7.32 -4.68
C ASN A 61 19.43 6.55 -3.81
N VAL A 62 19.29 5.25 -4.08
CA VAL A 62 18.32 4.36 -3.43
C VAL A 62 18.50 4.33 -1.91
N GLU A 63 19.73 4.20 -1.41
CA GLU A 63 20.02 4.16 0.03
C GLU A 63 19.63 5.47 0.72
N ALA A 64 19.95 6.61 0.10
CA ALA A 64 19.63 7.93 0.65
C ALA A 64 18.11 8.20 0.66
N MET A 65 17.37 7.66 -0.30
CA MET A 65 15.90 7.72 -0.35
C MET A 65 15.26 6.82 0.72
N GLN A 66 15.67 5.56 0.81
CA GLN A 66 15.15 4.63 1.82
C GLN A 66 15.42 5.17 3.23
N LYS A 67 16.60 5.75 3.46
CA LYS A 67 16.93 6.42 4.72
C LYS A 67 16.00 7.62 4.99
N LEU A 68 15.66 8.40 3.97
CA LEU A 68 14.73 9.53 4.11
C LEU A 68 13.32 9.06 4.52
N GLU A 69 12.81 7.98 3.92
CA GLU A 69 11.51 7.38 4.29
C GLU A 69 11.52 6.84 5.73
N GLN A 70 12.62 6.19 6.14
CA GLN A 70 12.81 5.72 7.50
C GLN A 70 12.91 6.86 8.53
N ASP A 71 13.68 7.91 8.23
CA ASP A 71 13.85 9.07 9.10
C ASP A 71 12.53 9.84 9.25
N PHE A 72 11.77 9.99 8.16
CA PHE A 72 10.41 10.54 8.20
C PHE A 72 9.51 9.72 9.12
N SER A 73 9.56 8.40 8.99
CA SER A 73 8.74 7.49 9.80
C SER A 73 9.06 7.60 11.29
N LYS A 74 10.35 7.60 11.65
CA LYS A 74 10.82 7.75 13.03
C LYS A 74 10.44 9.11 13.62
N LYS A 75 10.60 10.19 12.85
CA LYS A 75 10.34 11.56 13.31
C LYS A 75 8.86 11.86 13.49
N ASN A 76 8.02 11.36 12.58
CA ASN A 76 6.61 11.75 12.52
C ASN A 76 5.65 10.71 13.12
N ASN A 77 6.14 9.50 13.43
CA ASN A 77 5.34 8.33 13.78
C ASN A 77 4.26 8.03 12.71
N ILE A 78 4.62 8.23 11.44
CA ILE A 78 3.76 8.06 10.26
C ILE A 78 4.61 7.44 9.17
N TRP A 79 4.16 6.34 8.59
CA TRP A 79 4.85 5.77 7.45
C TRP A 79 4.59 6.55 6.17
N ILE A 80 5.62 6.66 5.34
CA ILE A 80 5.56 7.26 4.01
C ILE A 80 6.29 6.36 3.02
N THR A 81 5.80 6.31 1.80
CA THR A 81 6.46 5.63 0.69
C THR A 81 6.23 6.41 -0.60
N THR A 82 7.02 6.11 -1.61
CA THR A 82 6.95 6.78 -2.91
C THR A 82 6.53 5.80 -3.99
N LEU A 83 5.65 6.25 -4.89
CA LEU A 83 5.11 5.42 -5.98
C LEU A 83 5.59 5.96 -7.33
N ASP A 84 5.65 5.07 -8.33
CA ASP A 84 5.72 5.45 -9.72
C ASP A 84 4.33 5.84 -10.27
N ARG A 85 4.28 6.24 -11.54
CA ARG A 85 3.04 6.66 -12.22
C ARG A 85 2.00 5.54 -12.40
N TYR A 86 2.37 4.29 -12.14
CA TYR A 86 1.49 3.11 -12.21
C TYR A 86 1.14 2.56 -10.83
N GLY A 87 1.59 3.22 -9.77
CA GLY A 87 1.39 2.75 -8.40
C GLY A 87 2.43 1.73 -7.94
N ASN A 88 3.51 1.46 -8.67
CA ASN A 88 4.55 0.58 -8.12
C ASN A 88 5.36 1.30 -7.05
N LEU A 89 5.73 0.59 -5.98
CA LEU A 89 6.63 1.12 -4.97
C LEU A 89 7.99 1.43 -5.59
N LYS A 90 8.46 2.66 -5.38
CA LYS A 90 9.85 3.03 -5.70
C LYS A 90 10.77 2.48 -4.63
N ASN A 91 11.99 2.13 -5.02
CA ASN A 91 13.04 1.62 -4.14
C ASN A 91 12.73 0.27 -3.47
N ALA A 92 11.73 -0.47 -3.97
CA ALA A 92 11.35 -1.81 -3.52
C ALA A 92 11.97 -2.91 -4.41
N ASN A 93 13.28 -2.84 -4.63
CA ASN A 93 13.99 -3.66 -5.63
C ASN A 93 14.63 -4.93 -5.04
N ASP A 94 14.42 -5.20 -3.75
CA ASP A 94 15.04 -6.32 -3.02
C ASP A 94 14.09 -7.48 -2.73
N PHE A 95 12.84 -7.41 -3.21
CA PHE A 95 11.85 -8.48 -3.06
C PHE A 95 11.19 -8.82 -4.40
N TYR A 96 11.73 -9.83 -5.09
CA TYR A 96 11.33 -10.17 -6.44
C TYR A 96 11.57 -11.63 -6.81
N VAL A 97 10.96 -12.04 -7.92
CA VAL A 97 11.32 -13.25 -8.65
C VAL A 97 11.75 -12.90 -10.07
N GLU A 98 12.83 -13.49 -10.56
CA GLU A 98 13.21 -13.43 -11.96
C GLU A 98 12.63 -14.64 -12.70
N VAL A 99 11.99 -14.38 -13.83
CA VAL A 99 11.38 -15.42 -14.67
C VAL A 99 11.97 -15.34 -16.08
N LYS A 100 12.56 -16.45 -16.53
CA LYS A 100 12.95 -16.64 -17.93
C LYS A 100 11.71 -17.03 -18.72
N LEU A 101 11.37 -16.23 -19.72
CA LEU A 101 10.20 -16.43 -20.55
C LEU A 101 10.40 -17.60 -21.52
N ASN A 102 9.32 -18.30 -21.87
CA ASN A 102 9.35 -19.28 -22.96
C ASN A 102 9.38 -18.59 -24.33
N ASP A 103 9.76 -19.30 -25.39
CA ASP A 103 9.97 -18.72 -26.73
C ASP A 103 8.75 -17.93 -27.24
N PHE A 104 7.54 -18.44 -26.98
CA PHE A 104 6.30 -17.73 -27.33
C PHE A 104 6.18 -16.38 -26.61
N SER A 105 6.40 -16.36 -25.29
CA SER A 105 6.30 -15.16 -24.47
C SER A 105 7.44 -14.18 -24.76
N GLN A 106 8.64 -14.68 -25.09
CA GLN A 106 9.76 -13.85 -25.53
C GLN A 106 9.44 -13.11 -26.82
N ASN A 107 8.86 -13.81 -27.82
CA ASN A 107 8.43 -13.19 -29.07
C ASN A 107 7.33 -12.15 -28.88
N LYS A 108 6.46 -12.33 -27.88
CA LYS A 108 5.38 -11.38 -27.56
C LYS A 108 5.88 -10.13 -26.83
N LEU A 109 6.79 -10.28 -25.86
CA LEU A 109 7.31 -9.16 -25.04
C LEU A 109 8.57 -8.50 -25.57
N GLY A 110 9.28 -9.15 -26.49
CA GLY A 110 10.64 -8.73 -26.88
C GLY A 110 11.66 -8.82 -25.73
N LYS A 111 11.37 -9.61 -24.68
CA LYS A 111 12.20 -9.77 -23.48
C LYS A 111 12.52 -11.23 -23.24
N VAL A 112 13.76 -11.53 -22.83
CA VAL A 112 14.17 -12.90 -22.45
C VAL A 112 13.79 -13.23 -21.01
N THR A 113 13.99 -12.26 -20.11
CA THR A 113 13.72 -12.38 -18.68
C THR A 113 12.89 -11.19 -18.22
N VAL A 114 11.98 -11.44 -17.28
CA VAL A 114 11.21 -10.40 -16.57
C VAL A 114 11.46 -10.51 -15.08
N THR A 115 11.54 -9.34 -14.42
CA THR A 115 11.61 -9.25 -12.96
C THR A 115 10.24 -8.91 -12.43
N ILE A 116 9.71 -9.74 -11.55
CA ILE A 116 8.38 -9.60 -10.99
C ILE A 116 8.53 -9.16 -9.53
N PRO A 117 8.15 -7.93 -9.18
CA PRO A 117 8.11 -7.51 -7.80
C PRO A 117 7.08 -8.33 -7.02
N LEU A 118 7.47 -8.84 -5.86
CA LEU A 118 6.62 -9.72 -5.05
C LEU A 118 5.83 -8.96 -3.98
N TYR A 119 6.16 -7.69 -3.72
CA TYR A 119 5.55 -6.91 -2.64
C TYR A 119 4.02 -6.83 -2.75
N ASN A 120 3.46 -6.71 -3.97
CA ASN A 120 2.01 -6.65 -4.19
C ASN A 120 1.37 -8.02 -4.39
N LEU A 121 2.14 -9.10 -4.34
CA LEU A 121 1.72 -10.45 -4.70
C LEU A 121 1.82 -11.44 -3.53
N LEU A 122 2.76 -11.21 -2.61
CA LEU A 122 3.14 -12.10 -1.53
C LEU A 122 3.33 -11.33 -0.24
N LYS A 123 2.76 -11.84 0.85
CA LYS A 123 2.95 -11.27 2.18
C LYS A 123 4.27 -11.70 2.80
N ILE A 124 4.81 -10.89 3.72
CA ILE A 124 6.10 -11.16 4.35
C ILE A 124 6.12 -12.42 5.20
N ASP A 125 5.00 -12.78 5.83
CA ASP A 125 4.81 -14.00 6.63
C ASP A 125 4.69 -15.27 5.79
N GLU A 126 4.41 -15.14 4.49
CA GLU A 126 4.31 -16.25 3.54
C GLU A 126 5.65 -16.55 2.84
N ILE A 127 6.66 -15.67 2.97
CA ILE A 127 7.94 -15.76 2.22
C ILE A 127 8.66 -17.09 2.42
N GLU A 128 8.76 -17.59 3.65
CA GLU A 128 9.55 -18.81 3.92
C GLU A 128 8.96 -20.03 3.22
N ASN A 129 7.63 -20.18 3.29
CA ASN A 129 6.91 -21.27 2.63
C ASN A 129 7.03 -21.17 1.11
N GLU A 130 6.91 -19.95 0.57
CA GLU A 130 6.91 -19.74 -0.87
C GLU A 130 8.30 -19.78 -1.50
N LYS A 131 9.34 -19.40 -0.76
CA LYS A 131 10.73 -19.57 -1.19
C LYS A 131 11.07 -21.04 -1.43
N LEU A 132 10.56 -21.95 -0.59
CA LEU A 132 10.77 -23.40 -0.76
C LEU A 132 10.11 -23.95 -2.02
N ARG A 133 8.97 -23.37 -2.42
CA ARG A 133 8.24 -23.74 -3.65
C ARG A 133 8.86 -23.11 -4.90
N SER A 134 9.49 -21.95 -4.76
CA SER A 134 10.03 -21.13 -5.84
C SER A 134 11.44 -21.55 -6.29
N THR A 135 11.68 -22.86 -6.45
CA THR A 135 12.98 -23.36 -6.89
C THR A 135 13.29 -22.98 -8.35
N PRO A 136 14.56 -22.76 -8.72
CA PRO A 136 14.94 -22.51 -10.11
C PRO A 136 14.47 -23.64 -11.03
N GLY A 137 13.87 -23.28 -12.17
CA GLY A 137 13.26 -24.21 -13.12
C GLY A 137 11.76 -24.42 -12.95
N THR A 138 11.17 -23.98 -11.83
CA THR A 138 9.72 -24.05 -11.62
C THR A 138 8.96 -23.27 -12.69
N LYS A 139 8.04 -23.94 -13.39
CA LYS A 139 7.22 -23.33 -14.44
C LYS A 139 6.11 -22.47 -13.84
N VAL A 140 5.99 -21.26 -14.36
CA VAL A 140 5.00 -20.27 -13.91
C VAL A 140 4.24 -19.66 -15.08
N TYR A 141 2.98 -19.32 -14.81
CA TYR A 141 2.12 -18.52 -15.65
C TYR A 141 1.95 -17.15 -15.00
N LEU A 142 2.03 -16.10 -15.80
CA LEU A 142 1.91 -14.72 -15.36
C LEU A 142 0.74 -14.08 -16.08
N SER A 143 -0.05 -13.30 -15.35
CA SER A 143 -1.08 -12.44 -15.89
C SER A 143 -0.92 -11.04 -15.31
N GLY A 144 -1.15 -10.01 -16.12
CA GLY A 144 -0.96 -8.64 -15.71
C GLY A 144 -1.37 -7.65 -16.79
N ILE A 145 -0.95 -6.41 -16.62
CA ILE A 145 -1.21 -5.33 -17.57
C ILE A 145 0.14 -4.87 -18.13
N GLU A 146 0.23 -4.81 -19.46
CA GLU A 146 1.36 -4.18 -20.12
C GLU A 146 1.00 -2.74 -20.51
N LYS A 147 1.83 -1.78 -20.07
CA LYS A 147 1.62 -0.37 -20.36
C LYS A 147 2.95 0.37 -20.47
N ASP A 148 3.14 1.06 -21.59
CA ASP A 148 4.37 1.80 -21.92
C ASP A 148 5.64 0.96 -21.67
N ASP A 149 5.66 -0.27 -22.19
CA ASP A 149 6.73 -1.30 -22.04
C ASP A 149 6.99 -1.80 -20.61
N ILE A 150 6.15 -1.44 -19.65
CA ILE A 150 6.17 -1.94 -18.27
C ILE A 150 5.10 -3.01 -18.10
N PHE A 151 5.50 -4.17 -17.58
CA PHE A 151 4.58 -5.22 -17.17
C PHE A 151 4.25 -5.07 -15.69
N ILE A 152 2.98 -4.86 -15.38
CA ILE A 152 2.44 -4.76 -14.03
C ILE A 152 1.78 -6.11 -13.70
N PRO A 153 2.39 -6.92 -12.81
CA PRO A 153 1.89 -8.26 -12.52
C PRO A 153 0.60 -8.19 -11.68
N ALA A 154 -0.44 -8.89 -12.15
CA ALA A 154 -1.68 -9.10 -11.41
C ALA A 154 -1.67 -10.46 -10.71
N SER A 155 -1.14 -11.49 -11.36
CA SER A 155 -0.99 -12.81 -10.76
C SER A 155 0.19 -13.59 -11.31
N VAL A 156 0.72 -14.47 -10.45
CA VAL A 156 1.70 -15.48 -10.79
C VAL A 156 1.22 -16.80 -10.23
N SER A 157 1.01 -17.77 -11.09
CA SER A 157 0.58 -19.12 -10.71
C SER A 157 1.58 -20.17 -11.16
N MET A 158 1.76 -21.21 -10.35
CA MET A 158 2.55 -22.37 -10.77
C MET A 158 1.74 -23.27 -11.69
N ALA A 159 2.44 -23.97 -12.59
CA ALA A 159 1.81 -24.89 -13.53
C ALA A 159 1.14 -26.11 -12.87
N ASP A 160 1.52 -26.44 -11.65
CA ASP A 160 0.93 -27.53 -10.85
C ASP A 160 -0.26 -27.08 -9.99
N GLY A 161 -0.61 -25.78 -10.00
CA GLY A 161 -1.70 -25.21 -9.23
C GLY A 161 -1.41 -25.00 -7.74
N ASN A 162 -0.20 -25.31 -7.26
CA ASN A 162 0.16 -25.21 -5.83
C ASN A 162 0.50 -23.78 -5.38
N LEU A 163 0.62 -22.86 -6.33
CA LEU A 163 0.93 -21.46 -6.11
C LEU A 163 -0.05 -20.56 -6.84
N ASN A 164 -0.58 -19.56 -6.16
CA ASN A 164 -1.31 -18.46 -6.79
C ASN A 164 -1.04 -17.15 -6.04
N TRP A 165 0.03 -16.45 -6.40
CA TRP A 165 0.30 -15.11 -5.91
C TRP A 165 -0.55 -14.11 -6.67
N THR A 166 -1.25 -13.23 -5.95
CA THR A 166 -2.22 -12.31 -6.57
C THR A 166 -2.16 -10.92 -5.96
N ASN A 167 -2.13 -9.91 -6.82
CA ASN A 167 -2.43 -8.54 -6.46
C ASN A 167 -3.95 -8.40 -6.39
N LYS A 168 -4.52 -8.64 -5.21
CA LYS A 168 -5.99 -8.70 -5.01
C LYS A 168 -6.71 -7.41 -5.45
N PRO A 169 -6.23 -6.19 -5.11
CA PRO A 169 -6.85 -4.97 -5.62
C PRO A 169 -6.88 -4.89 -7.14
N LEU A 170 -5.75 -5.18 -7.79
CA LEU A 170 -5.62 -5.12 -9.23
C LEU A 170 -6.48 -6.19 -9.93
N ASP A 171 -6.40 -7.44 -9.47
CA ASP A 171 -7.16 -8.57 -10.00
C ASP A 171 -8.68 -8.33 -9.91
N LYS A 172 -9.14 -7.81 -8.76
CA LYS A 172 -10.53 -7.39 -8.58
C LYS A 172 -10.91 -6.32 -9.60
N LYS A 173 -10.09 -5.28 -9.76
CA LYS A 173 -10.39 -4.18 -10.69
C LYS A 173 -10.40 -4.63 -12.15
N MET A 174 -9.49 -5.52 -12.53
CA MET A 174 -9.45 -6.15 -13.85
C MET A 174 -10.71 -6.96 -14.10
N SER A 175 -11.13 -7.77 -13.12
CA SER A 175 -12.35 -8.58 -13.20
C SER A 175 -13.62 -7.74 -13.32
N GLU A 176 -13.75 -6.68 -12.53
CA GLU A 176 -14.85 -5.72 -12.61
C GLU A 176 -14.90 -5.04 -13.99
N THR A 177 -13.75 -4.61 -14.51
CA THR A 177 -13.66 -3.93 -15.80
C THR A 177 -14.04 -4.87 -16.95
N ALA A 178 -13.56 -6.13 -16.91
CA ALA A 178 -13.93 -7.15 -17.87
C ALA A 178 -15.44 -7.43 -17.86
N LEU A 179 -16.08 -7.42 -16.68
CA LEU A 179 -17.52 -7.59 -16.55
C LEU A 179 -18.30 -6.41 -17.17
N GLU A 180 -17.87 -5.17 -16.93
CA GLU A 180 -18.52 -3.98 -17.49
C GLU A 180 -18.38 -3.90 -19.02
N ILE A 181 -17.27 -4.39 -19.58
CA ILE A 181 -17.10 -4.55 -21.03
C ILE A 181 -18.06 -5.61 -21.57
N LYS A 182 -18.18 -6.76 -20.90
CA LYS A 182 -19.15 -7.81 -21.29
C LYS A 182 -20.60 -7.32 -21.27
N LYS A 183 -20.93 -6.39 -20.36
CA LYS A 183 -22.26 -5.74 -20.29
C LYS A 183 -22.46 -4.65 -21.35
N GLY A 184 -21.42 -4.26 -22.10
CA GLY A 184 -21.47 -3.18 -23.08
C GLY A 184 -21.42 -1.76 -22.49
N ASN A 185 -21.15 -1.63 -21.19
CA ASN A 185 -21.11 -0.33 -20.51
C ASN A 185 -19.81 0.44 -20.80
N ILE A 186 -18.75 -0.26 -21.16
CA ILE A 186 -17.43 0.29 -21.48
C ILE A 186 -17.04 -0.22 -22.87
N LYS A 187 -16.54 0.67 -23.73
CA LYS A 187 -15.97 0.27 -25.02
C LYS A 187 -14.71 -0.57 -24.81
N ASP A 188 -14.67 -1.73 -25.45
CA ASP A 188 -13.47 -2.54 -25.53
C ASP A 188 -12.36 -1.74 -26.21
N LYS A 189 -11.18 -1.67 -25.56
CA LYS A 189 -10.00 -0.93 -26.03
C LYS A 189 -8.83 -1.86 -26.40
N GLY A 190 -9.04 -3.18 -26.43
CA GLY A 190 -8.01 -4.17 -26.74
C GLY A 190 -7.73 -5.13 -25.57
N ASP A 191 -6.55 -5.77 -25.59
CA ASP A 191 -6.14 -6.76 -24.57
C ASP A 191 -6.17 -6.16 -23.15
N LEU A 192 -7.21 -6.50 -22.39
CA LEU A 192 -7.40 -6.12 -20.98
C LEU A 192 -6.29 -6.63 -20.06
N TYR A 193 -5.65 -7.73 -20.48
CA TYR A 193 -4.61 -8.42 -19.74
C TYR A 193 -3.62 -9.04 -20.70
N THR A 194 -2.37 -9.11 -20.28
CA THR A 194 -1.31 -9.79 -21.00
C THR A 194 -0.86 -11.00 -20.21
N ASN A 195 -0.89 -12.17 -20.86
CA ASN A 195 -0.50 -13.44 -20.27
C ASN A 195 0.81 -13.94 -20.85
N PHE A 196 1.66 -14.47 -19.97
CA PHE A 196 2.98 -15.02 -20.32
C PHE A 196 3.26 -16.29 -19.53
N ALA A 197 4.22 -17.06 -20.00
CA ALA A 197 4.69 -18.25 -19.32
C ALA A 197 6.22 -18.31 -19.34
N GLY A 198 6.78 -18.91 -18.29
CA GLY A 198 8.22 -19.00 -18.13
C GLY A 198 8.63 -19.96 -17.03
N SER A 199 9.88 -19.83 -16.59
CA SER A 199 10.43 -20.58 -15.49
C SER A 199 11.21 -19.68 -14.55
N ILE A 200 11.03 -19.87 -13.24
CA ILE A 200 11.74 -19.13 -12.21
C ILE A 200 13.24 -19.38 -12.38
N VAL A 201 14.03 -18.31 -12.35
CA VAL A 201 15.50 -18.37 -12.36
C VAL A 201 16.04 -18.06 -10.98
N LYS A 202 15.42 -17.09 -10.31
CA LYS A 202 15.89 -16.57 -9.02
C LYS A 202 14.73 -16.08 -8.19
N PHE A 203 14.72 -16.44 -6.91
CA PHE A 203 13.87 -15.82 -5.90
C PHE A 203 14.75 -15.00 -4.96
N GLN A 204 14.43 -13.71 -4.83
CA GLN A 204 15.12 -12.78 -3.93
C GLN A 204 14.16 -12.38 -2.82
N SER A 205 14.47 -12.81 -1.59
CA SER A 205 13.83 -12.29 -0.39
C SER A 205 14.44 -10.94 0.01
N PRO A 206 13.68 -10.06 0.70
CA PRO A 206 14.22 -8.81 1.23
C PRO A 206 15.47 -9.07 2.08
N ALA A 207 16.51 -8.24 1.93
CA ALA A 207 17.81 -8.44 2.57
C ALA A 207 17.76 -8.44 4.10
N SER A 208 16.70 -7.88 4.69
CA SER A 208 16.40 -8.06 6.10
C SER A 208 14.90 -8.05 6.37
N ILE A 209 14.34 -9.24 6.54
CA ILE A 209 13.13 -9.44 7.36
C ILE A 209 13.38 -8.89 8.79
N ALA A 210 14.66 -8.85 9.23
CA ALA A 210 15.10 -8.46 10.57
C ALA A 210 15.17 -6.94 10.89
N LEU A 211 15.08 -6.02 9.90
CA LEU A 211 15.15 -4.55 10.17
C LEU A 211 13.83 -3.80 9.93
N GLY A 212 12.73 -4.51 9.69
CA GLY A 212 11.42 -3.89 9.78
C GLY A 212 11.18 -2.78 8.75
N ASN A 213 11.58 -2.96 7.48
CA ASN A 213 11.21 -2.00 6.44
C ASN A 213 9.67 -1.94 6.36
N PRO A 214 9.02 -0.84 6.80
CA PRO A 214 7.57 -0.81 6.98
C PRO A 214 6.80 -1.05 5.69
N ILE A 215 7.47 -0.81 4.55
CA ILE A 215 6.93 -0.96 3.21
C ILE A 215 6.42 -2.39 2.96
N TYR A 216 7.05 -3.41 3.56
CA TYR A 216 6.67 -4.82 3.37
C TYR A 216 5.85 -5.43 4.51
N ILE A 217 5.74 -4.72 5.65
CA ILE A 217 5.05 -5.21 6.85
C ILE A 217 3.65 -4.61 6.98
N ASN A 218 3.45 -3.42 6.41
CA ASN A 218 2.17 -2.76 6.48
C ASN A 218 1.27 -3.16 5.31
N ASP A 219 0.42 -4.16 5.54
CA ASP A 219 -0.63 -4.59 4.61
C ASP A 219 -1.49 -3.43 4.11
N LEU A 220 -1.70 -2.37 4.91
CA LEU A 220 -2.51 -1.21 4.49
C LEU A 220 -1.87 -0.40 3.35
N PHE A 221 -0.54 -0.42 3.19
CA PHE A 221 0.07 0.16 1.99
C PHE A 221 -0.28 -0.67 0.77
N MET A 222 -0.17 -1.98 0.89
CA MET A 222 -0.32 -2.90 -0.23
C MET A 222 -1.77 -3.04 -0.68
N GLU A 223 -2.73 -2.84 0.23
CA GLU A 223 -4.16 -2.83 -0.11
C GLU A 223 -4.64 -1.54 -0.78
N ARG A 224 -3.89 -0.43 -0.64
CA ARG A 224 -4.28 0.90 -1.13
C ARG A 224 -3.61 1.30 -2.45
N VAL A 225 -2.71 0.45 -2.93
CA VAL A 225 -1.84 0.69 -4.09
C VAL A 225 -2.23 -0.23 -5.24
#